data_AF-A0A0U1Q1Q2-F1
#
_entry.id   AF-A0A0U1Q1Q2-F1
#
_cell.length_a   1.000
_cell.length_b   1.000
_cell.length_c   1.000
_cell.angle_alpha   90.00
_cell.angle_beta   90.00
_cell.angle_gamma   90.00
#
_symmetry.space_group_name_H-M   'P 1'
#
loop_
_entity.id
_entity.type
_entity.pdbx_description
1 polymer ?
#
loop_
_entity_poly.entity_id
_entity_poly.type
_entity_poly.pdbx_seq_one_letter_code
_entity_poly.pdbx_strand_id
1 'polypeptide(L)'
;MISLDPAQKRFRYVMAACGLFVLAALGSLIYVCSRPQTPEVQAAERHAIAACKAQSEDPARTDIFRSERRKACAEMEKQYLHKFQQRP
;
A
#
# COMPACT_ATOMS: atom_id res chain seq x y z
N MET A 1 -25.21 -42.07 4.53
CA MET A 1 -24.84 -41.08 3.49
C MET A 1 -25.83 -39.92 3.59
N ILE A 2 -25.38 -38.73 3.99
CA ILE A 2 -26.26 -37.56 4.15
C ILE A 2 -26.56 -37.02 2.76
N SER A 3 -27.77 -37.29 2.24
CA SER A 3 -28.27 -36.63 1.04
C SER A 3 -28.50 -35.16 1.34
N LEU A 4 -27.52 -34.32 1.00
CA LEU A 4 -27.68 -32.87 1.05
C LEU A 4 -28.73 -32.43 0.03
N ASP A 5 -29.76 -31.76 0.54
CA ASP A 5 -30.79 -31.07 -0.23
C ASP A 5 -30.12 -30.12 -1.26
N PRO A 6 -30.62 -29.96 -2.51
CA PRO A 6 -29.94 -29.20 -3.55
C PRO A 6 -29.66 -27.75 -3.13
N ALA A 7 -30.54 -27.16 -2.33
CA ALA A 7 -30.37 -25.83 -1.76
C ALA A 7 -29.16 -25.77 -0.81
N GLN A 8 -28.98 -26.77 0.05
CA GLN A 8 -27.86 -26.84 0.98
C GLN A 8 -26.53 -27.08 0.26
N LYS A 9 -26.52 -27.88 -0.83
CA LYS A 9 -25.33 -28.01 -1.70
C LYS A 9 -24.95 -26.67 -2.32
N ARG A 10 -25.91 -25.97 -2.94
CA ARG A 10 -25.68 -24.65 -3.55
C ARG A 10 -25.15 -23.65 -2.54
N PHE A 11 -25.75 -23.57 -1.36
CA PHE A 11 -25.29 -22.69 -0.29
C PHE A 11 -23.83 -22.99 0.10
N ARG A 12 -23.49 -24.27 0.30
CA ARG A 12 -22.11 -24.68 0.61
C ARG A 12 -21.12 -24.31 -0.50
N TYR A 13 -21.53 -24.44 -1.76
CA TYR A 13 -20.68 -24.02 -2.89
C TYR A 13 -20.45 -22.51 -2.91
N VAL A 14 -21.50 -21.70 -2.69
CA VAL A 14 -21.36 -20.23 -2.62
C VAL A 14 -20.45 -19.86 -1.45
N MET A 15 -20.66 -20.42 -0.27
CA MET A 15 -19.82 -20.14 0.90
C MET A 15 -18.36 -20.57 0.69
N ALA A 16 -18.11 -21.70 0.03
CA ALA A 16 -16.77 -22.15 -0.33
C ALA A 16 -16.11 -21.20 -1.34
N ALA A 17 -16.85 -20.72 -2.35
CA ALA A 17 -16.35 -19.75 -3.32
C ALA A 17 -16.01 -18.41 -2.66
N CYS A 18 -16.85 -17.91 -1.75
CA CYS A 18 -16.56 -16.71 -0.96
C CYS A 18 -15.31 -16.91 -0.09
N GLY A 19 -15.18 -18.07 0.57
CA GLY A 19 -13.99 -18.40 1.36
C GLY A 19 -12.72 -18.40 0.52
N LEU A 20 -12.74 -19.05 -0.65
CA LEU A 20 -11.63 -19.06 -1.60
C LEU A 20 -11.27 -17.65 -2.09
N PHE A 21 -12.27 -16.81 -2.37
CA PHE A 21 -12.04 -15.42 -2.76
C PHE A 21 -11.32 -14.64 -1.67
N VAL A 22 -11.77 -14.76 -0.41
CA VAL A 22 -11.13 -14.09 0.72
C VAL A 22 -9.69 -14.57 0.90
N LEU A 23 -9.45 -15.88 0.81
CA LEU A 23 -8.09 -16.43 0.91
C LEU A 23 -7.18 -15.94 -0.22
N ALA A 24 -7.69 -15.85 -1.45
CA ALA A 24 -6.95 -15.31 -2.57
C ALA A 24 -6.61 -13.82 -2.39
N ALA A 25 -7.56 -13.03 -1.88
CA ALA A 25 -7.35 -11.61 -1.59
C ALA A 25 -6.33 -11.39 -0.46
N LEU A 26 -6.38 -12.20 0.59
CA LEU A 26 -5.37 -12.14 1.66
C LEU A 26 -4.00 -12.58 1.17
N GLY A 27 -3.94 -13.65 0.38
CA GLY A 27 -2.71 -14.14 -0.24
C GLY A 27 -2.05 -13.10 -1.15
N SER A 28 -2.84 -12.37 -1.94
CA SER A 28 -2.31 -11.30 -2.81
C SER A 28 -1.77 -10.12 -2.01
N LEU A 29 -2.44 -9.71 -0.92
CA LEU A 29 -1.93 -8.69 -0.01
C LEU A 29 -0.61 -9.10 0.63
N ILE A 30 -0.53 -10.32 1.17
CA ILE A 30 0.70 -10.85 1.76
C ILE A 30 1.83 -10.88 0.72
N TYR A 31 1.53 -11.35 -0.50
CA TYR A 31 2.50 -11.41 -1.58
C TYR A 31 3.06 -10.03 -1.92
N VAL A 32 2.21 -9.01 -2.05
CA VAL A 32 2.66 -7.63 -2.36
C VAL A 32 3.46 -7.04 -1.20
N CYS A 33 2.97 -7.18 0.03
CA CYS A 33 3.62 -6.60 1.22
C CYS A 33 4.94 -7.30 1.59
N SER A 34 5.14 -8.56 1.19
CA SER A 34 6.38 -9.31 1.45
C SER A 34 7.44 -9.16 0.36
N ARG A 35 7.17 -8.39 -0.71
CA ARG A 35 8.15 -8.15 -1.76
C ARG A 35 9.41 -7.49 -1.17
N PRO A 36 10.61 -7.95 -1.58
CA PRO A 36 11.84 -7.32 -1.14
C PRO A 36 11.88 -5.87 -1.61
N GLN A 37 12.38 -4.99 -0.75
CA GLN A 37 12.60 -3.60 -1.12
C GLN A 37 13.85 -3.52 -2.00
N THR A 38 13.63 -3.57 -3.32
CA THR A 38 14.71 -3.55 -4.31
C THR A 38 15.35 -2.17 -4.40
N PRO A 39 16.58 -2.06 -4.93
CA PRO A 39 17.23 -0.77 -5.17
C PRO A 39 16.39 0.18 -6.04
N GLU A 40 15.59 -0.38 -6.97
CA GLU A 40 14.67 0.39 -7.81
C GLU A 40 13.53 1.01 -7.01
N VAL A 41 12.93 0.26 -6.08
CA VAL A 41 11.89 0.78 -5.16
C VAL A 41 12.48 1.87 -4.28
N GLN A 42 13.69 1.67 -3.76
CA GLN A 42 14.40 2.69 -2.99
C GLN A 42 14.66 3.96 -3.80
N ALA A 43 15.09 3.83 -5.06
CA ALA A 43 15.29 4.96 -5.95
C ALA A 43 13.99 5.71 -6.26
N ALA A 44 12.89 4.97 -6.49
CA ALA A 44 11.57 5.55 -6.71
C ALA A 44 11.06 6.33 -5.47
N GLU A 45 11.24 5.79 -4.27
CA GLU A 45 10.86 6.50 -3.04
C GLU A 45 11.70 7.76 -2.81
N ARG A 46 13.02 7.71 -3.04
CA ARG A 46 13.88 8.91 -3.01
C ARG A 46 13.43 9.98 -4.00
N HIS A 47 13.12 9.57 -5.23
CA HIS A 47 12.61 10.49 -6.25
C HIS A 47 11.29 11.14 -5.83
N ALA A 48 10.37 10.36 -5.24
CA ALA A 48 9.09 10.89 -4.75
C ALA A 48 9.28 11.92 -3.62
N ILE A 49 10.23 11.67 -2.71
CA ILE A 49 10.59 12.61 -1.63
C ILE A 49 11.20 13.89 -2.20
N ALA A 50 12.13 13.77 -3.16
CA ALA A 50 12.72 14.93 -3.83
C ALA A 50 11.67 15.79 -4.56
N ALA A 51 10.74 15.15 -5.28
CA ALA A 51 9.63 15.84 -5.93
C ALA A 51 8.69 16.53 -4.91
N CYS A 52 8.42 15.88 -3.77
CA CYS A 52 7.64 16.48 -2.68
C CYS A 52 8.30 17.76 -2.17
N LYS A 53 9.62 17.73 -1.91
CA LYS A 53 10.38 18.90 -1.46
C LYS A 53 10.27 20.06 -2.44
N ALA A 54 10.52 19.79 -3.73
CA ALA A 54 10.40 20.81 -4.78
C ALA A 54 9.02 21.47 -4.79
N GLN A 55 7.95 20.68 -4.65
CA GLN A 55 6.57 21.22 -4.58
C GLN A 55 6.28 21.99 -3.29
N SER A 56 6.94 21.64 -2.19
CA SER A 56 6.76 22.30 -0.89
C SER A 56 7.36 23.71 -0.83
N GLU A 57 8.26 24.01 -1.76
CA GLU A 57 8.96 25.29 -1.89
C GLU A 57 8.41 26.13 -3.05
N ASP A 58 7.41 25.63 -3.78
CA ASP A 58 6.81 26.32 -4.93
C ASP A 58 6.20 27.69 -4.51
N PRO A 59 6.79 28.80 -4.98
CA PRO A 59 6.31 30.14 -4.62
C PRO A 59 4.94 30.45 -5.24
N ALA A 60 4.54 29.75 -6.30
CA ALA A 60 3.24 29.95 -6.96
C ALA A 60 2.05 29.39 -6.16
N ARG A 61 2.31 28.64 -5.07
CA ARG A 61 1.27 28.04 -4.21
C ARG A 61 0.95 28.91 -3.00
N THR A 62 -0.12 28.58 -2.28
CA THR A 62 -0.47 29.25 -1.03
C THR A 62 0.44 28.81 0.12
N ASP A 63 0.59 29.64 1.15
CA ASP A 63 1.38 29.29 2.34
C ASP A 63 0.86 28.04 3.05
N ILE A 64 -0.46 27.87 3.12
CA ILE A 64 -1.09 26.69 3.73
C ILE A 64 -0.74 25.43 2.93
N PHE A 65 -0.78 25.50 1.59
CA PHE A 65 -0.38 24.35 0.77
C PHE A 65 1.08 23.99 1.02
N ARG A 66 1.98 24.97 1.06
CA ARG A 66 3.40 24.73 1.33
C ARG A 66 3.64 24.13 2.70
N SER A 67 2.98 24.64 3.74
CA SER A 67 3.18 24.15 5.12
C SER A 67 2.67 22.71 5.29
N GLU A 68 1.49 22.39 4.76
CA GLU A 68 0.97 21.01 4.76
C GLU A 68 1.82 20.09 3.89
N ARG A 69 2.31 20.57 2.74
CA ARG A 69 3.21 19.78 1.89
C ARG A 69 4.52 19.47 2.61
N ARG A 70 5.13 20.42 3.32
CA ARG A 70 6.35 20.19 4.13
C ARG A 70 6.14 19.11 5.19
N LYS A 71 4.99 19.12 5.89
CA LYS A 71 4.63 18.07 6.85
C LYS A 71 4.54 16.71 6.18
N ALA A 72 3.85 16.63 5.02
CA ALA A 72 3.75 15.40 4.26
C ALA A 72 5.13 14.87 3.81
N CYS A 73 6.01 15.76 3.31
CA CYS A 73 7.36 15.35 2.92
C CYS A 73 8.16 14.83 4.13
N ALA A 74 8.05 15.47 5.30
CA ALA A 74 8.71 14.99 6.52
C ALA A 74 8.24 13.60 6.95
N GLU A 75 6.94 13.29 6.81
CA GLU A 75 6.44 11.94 7.08
C GLU A 75 6.94 10.91 6.05
N MET A 76 7.05 11.29 4.78
CA MET A 76 7.65 10.42 3.76
C MET A 76 9.11 10.08 4.07
N GLU A 77 9.90 11.06 4.54
CA GLU A 77 11.29 10.82 4.96
C GLU A 77 11.37 9.86 6.16
N LYS A 78 10.47 9.99 7.14
CA LYS A 78 10.41 9.08 8.28
C LYS A 78 10.11 7.65 7.84
N GLN A 79 9.15 7.48 6.94
CA GLN A 79 8.80 6.17 6.37
C GLN A 79 9.98 5.57 5.61
N TYR A 80 10.69 6.38 4.82
CA TYR A 80 11.88 5.94 4.10
C TYR A 80 13.00 5.49 5.06
N LEU A 81 13.27 6.27 6.10
CA LEU A 81 14.25 5.91 7.11
C LEU A 81 13.88 4.60 7.82
N HIS A 82 12.61 4.40 8.15
CA HIS A 82 12.16 3.16 8.79
C HIS A 82 12.34 1.94 7.87
N LYS A 83 12.00 2.09 6.59
CA LYS A 83 12.06 1.05 5.57
C LYS A 83 13.50 0.66 5.16
N PHE A 84 14.38 1.65 4.97
CA PHE A 84 15.70 1.45 4.38
C PHE A 84 16.87 1.70 5.35
N GLN A 85 16.60 2.21 6.55
CA GLN A 85 17.62 2.57 7.55
C GLN A 85 18.68 3.56 7.03
N GLN A 86 18.33 4.35 6.01
CA GLN A 86 19.16 5.36 5.36
C GLN A 86 18.34 6.64 5.20
N ARG A 87 19.02 7.81 5.14
CA ARG A 87 18.33 9.04 4.76
C ARG A 87 18.17 9.12 3.23
N PRO A 88 17.05 9.67 2.74
CA PRO A 88 16.76 9.78 1.31
C PRO A 88 17.68 10.78 0.62
#